data_AF-A0A4P5SR42-F1
#
_entry.id   AF-A0A4P5SR42-F1
#
_cell.length_a   1.000
_cell.length_b   1.000
_cell.length_c   1.000
_cell.angle_alpha   90.00
_cell.angle_beta   90.00
_cell.angle_gamma   90.00
#
_symmetry.space_group_name_H-M   'P 1'
#
loop_
_entity.id
_entity.type
_entity.pdbx_description
1 polymer ?
#
loop_
_entity_poly.entity_id
_entity_poly.type
_entity_poly.pdbx_seq_one_letter_code
_entity_poly.pdbx_strand_id
1 'polypeptide(L)'
;MLTMAGSFDLLAQRIVSNLDQLSLHVKSQKYGMGFWEIRASSSPKIITVPGNEIASGVALLLAHKYEPPMIVFEQINSIHPGMGRMMVAAILEGMRCYPNVFGHVRVNDLSKYLNDGRRWWEHVACNYSDFNWIITHDEETTHFSK
;
A
#
# COMPACT_ATOMS: atom_id res chain seq x y z
N MET A 1 16.33 19.31 -12.87
CA MET A 1 15.12 19.44 -12.03
C MET A 1 14.15 18.35 -12.50
N LEU A 2 13.90 17.32 -11.69
CA LEU A 2 12.96 16.26 -12.07
C LEU A 2 11.53 16.85 -12.04
N THR A 3 10.73 16.54 -13.03
CA THR A 3 9.30 16.89 -13.00
C THR A 3 8.60 16.06 -11.91
N MET A 4 7.52 16.58 -11.35
CA MET A 4 6.67 15.82 -10.41
C MET A 4 6.28 14.46 -11.02
N ALA A 5 5.88 14.45 -12.31
CA ALA A 5 5.59 13.24 -13.07
C ALA A 5 6.74 12.21 -13.09
N GLY A 6 7.99 12.64 -13.30
CA GLY A 6 9.15 11.77 -13.25
C GLY A 6 9.44 11.19 -11.86
N SER A 7 9.03 11.92 -10.80
CA SER A 7 9.21 11.46 -9.42
C SER A 7 8.22 10.35 -9.03
N PHE A 8 7.00 10.35 -9.61
CA PHE A 8 6.04 9.24 -9.44
C PHE A 8 6.52 7.94 -10.07
N ASP A 9 7.08 8.01 -11.28
CA ASP A 9 7.58 6.82 -11.98
C ASP A 9 8.76 6.21 -11.23
N LEU A 10 9.67 7.03 -10.70
CA LEU A 10 10.80 6.57 -9.89
C LEU A 10 10.34 5.93 -8.57
N LEU A 11 9.36 6.53 -7.90
CA LEU A 11 8.79 5.95 -6.68
C LEU A 11 8.09 4.62 -6.96
N ALA A 12 7.29 4.53 -8.03
CA ALA A 12 6.65 3.28 -8.42
C ALA A 12 7.69 2.18 -8.69
N GLN A 13 8.75 2.49 -9.45
CA GLN A 13 9.85 1.56 -9.71
C GLN A 13 10.58 1.15 -8.44
N ARG A 14 10.81 2.08 -7.51
CA ARG A 14 11.46 1.78 -6.23
C ARG A 14 10.62 0.84 -5.37
N ILE A 15 9.31 1.08 -5.29
CA ILE A 15 8.38 0.20 -4.57
C ILE A 15 8.37 -1.20 -5.22
N VAL A 16 8.29 -1.28 -6.55
CA VAL A 16 8.36 -2.57 -7.26
C VAL A 16 9.66 -3.31 -6.93
N SER A 17 10.80 -2.63 -6.98
CA SER A 17 12.10 -3.23 -6.66
C SER A 17 12.18 -3.72 -5.21
N ASN A 18 11.70 -2.94 -4.24
CA ASN A 18 11.69 -3.35 -2.84
C ASN A 18 10.79 -4.58 -2.61
N LEU A 19 9.65 -4.67 -3.29
CA LEU A 19 8.74 -5.81 -3.21
C LEU A 19 9.32 -7.06 -3.89
N ASP A 20 10.02 -6.89 -5.01
CA ASP A 20 10.66 -8.00 -5.74
C ASP A 20 11.76 -8.68 -4.90
N GLN A 21 12.51 -7.91 -4.10
CA GLN A 21 13.52 -8.43 -3.16
C GLN A 21 12.93 -9.36 -2.08
N LEU A 22 11.61 -9.33 -1.86
CA LEU A 22 10.91 -10.24 -0.96
C LEU A 22 10.55 -11.58 -1.63
N SER A 23 11.05 -11.86 -2.84
CA SER A 23 10.74 -13.06 -3.63
C SER A 23 9.25 -13.20 -3.94
N LEU A 24 8.59 -12.08 -4.23
CA LEU A 24 7.16 -12.00 -4.52
C LEU A 24 6.89 -12.03 -6.03
N HIS A 25 5.69 -12.46 -6.39
CA HIS A 25 5.14 -12.20 -7.71
C HIS A 25 4.63 -10.76 -7.77
N VAL A 26 5.43 -9.86 -8.35
CA VAL A 26 5.11 -8.44 -8.49
C VAL A 26 4.60 -8.15 -9.91
N LYS A 27 3.47 -7.45 -10.00
CA LYS A 27 2.94 -6.85 -11.23
C LYS A 27 2.76 -5.35 -11.00
N SER A 28 3.11 -4.55 -11.99
CA SER A 28 2.81 -3.12 -11.98
C SER A 28 2.22 -2.70 -13.32
N GLN A 29 1.27 -1.77 -13.27
CA GLN A 29 0.61 -1.24 -14.45
C GLN A 29 0.49 0.28 -14.33
N LYS A 30 0.98 0.99 -15.36
CA LYS A 30 0.81 2.43 -15.50
C LYS A 30 -0.42 2.71 -16.35
N TYR A 31 -1.36 3.47 -15.79
CA TYR A 31 -2.61 3.83 -16.47
C TYR A 31 -2.59 5.25 -17.06
N GLY A 32 -1.60 6.06 -16.68
CA GLY A 32 -1.46 7.43 -17.14
C GLY A 32 -0.37 8.18 -16.38
N MET A 33 -0.29 9.49 -16.58
CA MET A 33 0.68 10.32 -15.86
C MET A 33 0.36 10.32 -14.36
N GLY A 34 1.31 9.86 -13.54
CA GLY A 34 1.16 9.82 -12.08
C GLY A 34 0.10 8.84 -11.56
N PHE A 35 -0.31 7.85 -12.36
CA PHE A 35 -1.25 6.81 -11.93
C PHE A 35 -0.70 5.41 -12.18
N TRP A 36 -0.36 4.71 -11.08
CA TRP A 36 0.18 3.35 -11.08
C TRP A 36 -0.64 2.45 -10.16
N GLU A 37 -0.86 1.23 -10.63
CA GLU A 37 -1.28 0.12 -9.80
C GLU A 37 -0.10 -0.83 -9.60
N ILE A 38 0.19 -1.19 -8.35
CA ILE A 38 1.20 -2.18 -7.99
C ILE A 38 0.53 -3.28 -7.20
N ARG A 39 0.80 -4.51 -7.60
CA ARG A 39 0.26 -5.74 -7.05
C ARG A 39 1.40 -6.67 -6.70
N ALA A 40 1.52 -7.09 -5.46
CA ALA A 40 2.52 -8.09 -5.06
C ALA A 40 1.87 -9.22 -4.27
N SER A 41 2.28 -10.46 -4.54
CA SER A 41 1.73 -11.65 -3.89
C SER A 41 2.79 -12.72 -3.66
N SER A 42 2.68 -13.51 -2.59
CA SER A 42 3.54 -14.70 -2.44
C SER A 42 3.08 -15.89 -3.28
N SER A 43 2.02 -15.72 -4.09
CA SER A 43 1.48 -16.69 -5.03
C SER A 43 1.32 -16.06 -6.42
N PRO A 44 1.41 -16.84 -7.52
CA PRO A 44 1.19 -16.33 -8.89
C PRO A 44 -0.18 -15.69 -9.10
N LYS A 45 -1.16 -16.04 -8.24
CA LYS A 45 -2.46 -15.40 -8.16
C LYS A 45 -2.51 -14.52 -6.92
N ILE A 46 -3.02 -13.31 -7.08
CA ILE A 46 -3.39 -12.48 -5.94
C ILE A 46 -4.68 -13.08 -5.38
N ILE A 47 -4.58 -13.63 -4.19
CA ILE A 47 -5.73 -14.02 -3.40
C ILE A 47 -5.89 -12.91 -2.37
N THR A 48 -6.84 -12.01 -2.58
CA THR A 48 -7.17 -10.94 -1.65
C THR A 48 -8.55 -11.20 -1.07
N VAL A 49 -8.66 -12.24 -0.25
CA VAL A 49 -9.88 -12.49 0.53
C VAL A 49 -9.73 -11.80 1.88
N PRO A 50 -10.53 -10.76 2.20
CA PRO A 50 -10.48 -10.09 3.49
C PRO A 50 -10.53 -11.11 4.65
N GLY A 51 -9.56 -11.02 5.57
CA GLY A 51 -9.51 -11.88 6.75
C GLY A 51 -9.02 -13.32 6.52
N ASN A 52 -8.49 -13.65 5.34
CA ASN A 52 -7.86 -14.96 5.09
C ASN A 52 -6.36 -14.92 5.43
N GLU A 53 -5.90 -15.85 6.28
CA GLU A 53 -4.50 -16.00 6.69
C GLU A 53 -3.55 -16.45 5.57
N ILE A 54 -4.11 -16.99 4.48
CA ILE A 54 -3.40 -17.52 3.31
C ILE A 54 -3.23 -16.44 2.22
N ALA A 55 -3.98 -15.34 2.31
CA ALA A 55 -3.93 -14.25 1.36
C ALA A 55 -2.72 -13.33 1.60
N SER A 56 -1.63 -13.56 0.88
CA SER A 56 -0.39 -12.78 0.97
C SER A 56 -0.27 -11.76 -0.16
N GLY A 57 -1.30 -10.94 -0.36
CA GLY A 57 -1.37 -9.96 -1.44
C GLY A 57 -1.42 -8.51 -0.94
N VAL A 58 -0.73 -7.60 -1.64
CA VAL A 58 -0.94 -6.15 -1.54
C VAL A 58 -1.37 -5.58 -2.89
N ALA A 59 -2.41 -4.76 -2.89
CA ALA A 59 -2.79 -3.89 -3.99
C ALA A 59 -2.61 -2.42 -3.57
N LEU A 60 -1.84 -1.68 -4.37
CA LEU A 60 -1.44 -0.30 -4.12
C LEU A 60 -1.81 0.56 -5.32
N LEU A 61 -2.49 1.68 -5.07
CA LEU A 61 -2.69 2.72 -6.05
C LEU A 61 -1.87 3.95 -5.70
N LEU A 62 -0.99 4.35 -6.61
CA LEU A 62 -0.28 5.61 -6.57
C LEU A 62 -1.03 6.58 -7.45
N ALA A 63 -1.78 7.51 -6.86
CA ALA A 63 -2.72 8.33 -7.59
C ALA A 63 -2.49 9.83 -7.37
N HIS A 64 -1.87 10.45 -8.38
CA HIS A 64 -1.79 11.91 -8.52
C HIS A 64 -3.13 12.56 -8.88
N LYS A 65 -4.17 11.77 -9.15
CA LYS A 65 -5.53 12.27 -9.39
C LYS A 65 -6.16 12.85 -8.11
N TYR A 66 -5.70 12.41 -6.94
CA TYR A 66 -6.12 13.01 -5.68
C TYR A 66 -5.30 14.27 -5.39
N GLU A 67 -5.93 15.27 -4.79
CA GLU A 67 -5.27 16.48 -4.30
C GLU A 67 -5.45 16.55 -2.77
N PRO A 68 -4.36 16.43 -1.98
CA PRO A 68 -2.99 16.18 -2.44
C PRO A 68 -2.82 14.74 -2.98
N PRO A 69 -1.76 14.46 -3.76
CA PRO A 69 -1.48 13.11 -4.27
C PRO A 69 -1.46 12.10 -3.14
N MET A 70 -2.06 10.93 -3.35
CA MET A 70 -2.13 9.88 -2.33
C MET A 70 -1.58 8.54 -2.80
N ILE A 71 -1.03 7.78 -1.86
CA ILE A 71 -0.86 6.34 -1.96
C ILE A 71 -2.01 5.67 -1.23
N VAL A 72 -2.71 4.75 -1.89
CA VAL A 72 -3.85 4.03 -1.33
C VAL A 72 -3.53 2.54 -1.23
N PHE A 73 -3.59 2.01 -0.01
CA PHE A 73 -3.59 0.58 0.23
C PHE A 73 -5.01 0.05 0.06
N GLU A 74 -5.31 -0.59 -1.07
CA GLU A 74 -6.66 -1.09 -1.37
C GLU A 74 -6.95 -2.41 -0.66
N GLN A 75 -5.98 -3.33 -0.66
CA GLN A 75 -6.13 -4.66 -0.08
C GLN A 75 -4.80 -5.12 0.50
N ILE A 76 -4.77 -5.45 1.80
CA ILE A 76 -3.65 -6.09 2.49
C ILE A 76 -4.20 -7.12 3.47
N ASN A 77 -3.81 -8.38 3.32
CA ASN A 77 -4.32 -9.49 4.15
C ASN A 77 -3.25 -10.12 5.06
N SER A 78 -2.34 -9.31 5.63
CA SER A 78 -1.43 -9.83 6.64
C SER A 78 -1.32 -8.90 7.84
N ILE A 79 -2.24 -9.08 8.78
CA ILE A 79 -2.20 -8.48 10.11
C ILE A 79 -1.31 -9.28 11.08
N HIS A 80 -0.94 -10.51 10.70
CA HIS A 80 -0.04 -11.38 11.46
C HIS A 80 1.44 -11.01 11.22
N PRO A 81 2.34 -11.30 12.18
CA PRO A 81 3.77 -11.26 11.94
C PRO A 81 4.13 -12.11 10.71
N GLY A 82 4.83 -11.54 9.73
CA GLY A 82 5.17 -12.25 8.49
C GLY A 82 5.15 -11.38 7.25
N MET A 83 4.89 -12.00 6.10
CA MET A 83 5.15 -11.44 4.77
C MET A 83 4.43 -10.12 4.49
N GLY A 84 3.15 -9.95 4.84
CA GLY A 84 2.49 -8.67 4.51
C GLY A 84 2.97 -7.49 5.37
N ARG A 85 3.51 -7.72 6.58
CA ARG A 85 4.24 -6.66 7.31
C ARG A 85 5.53 -6.28 6.59
N MET A 86 6.24 -7.26 6.02
CA MET A 86 7.44 -7.00 5.20
C MET A 86 7.09 -6.25 3.92
N MET A 87 5.97 -6.57 3.26
CA MET A 87 5.47 -5.83 2.09
C MET A 87 5.15 -4.37 2.43
N VAL A 88 4.44 -4.12 3.53
CA VAL A 88 4.13 -2.75 3.97
C VAL A 88 5.41 -1.98 4.29
N ALA A 89 6.34 -2.57 5.02
CA ALA A 89 7.63 -1.95 5.29
C ALA A 89 8.39 -1.64 3.99
N ALA A 90 8.45 -2.57 3.04
CA ALA A 90 9.09 -2.37 1.73
C ALA A 90 8.49 -1.21 0.93
N ILE A 91 7.16 -1.06 0.98
CA ILE A 91 6.45 0.06 0.33
C ILE A 91 6.80 1.38 1.01
N LEU A 92 6.69 1.45 2.34
CA LEU A 92 6.95 2.67 3.12
C LEU A 92 8.41 3.11 3.02
N GLU A 93 9.37 2.19 3.01
CA GLU A 93 10.79 2.51 2.75
C GLU A 93 11.01 3.07 1.34
N GLY A 94 10.26 2.58 0.34
CA GLY A 94 10.23 3.16 -0.99
C GLY A 94 9.77 4.62 -0.96
N MET A 95 8.71 4.91 -0.20
CA MET A 95 8.19 6.26 -0.03
C MET A 95 9.17 7.20 0.68
N ARG A 96 9.91 6.72 1.69
CA ARG A 96 10.92 7.52 2.42
C ARG A 96 12.04 8.03 1.51
N CYS A 97 12.33 7.33 0.42
CA CYS A 97 13.31 7.77 -0.57
C CYS A 97 12.82 9.00 -1.38
N TYR A 98 11.53 9.32 -1.31
CA TYR A 98 10.86 10.36 -2.10
C TYR A 98 9.83 11.15 -1.25
N PRO A 99 10.24 11.82 -0.16
CA PRO A 99 9.36 12.34 0.90
C PRO A 99 8.40 13.47 0.49
N ASN A 100 8.49 14.00 -0.74
CA ASN A 100 7.67 15.10 -1.25
C ASN A 100 6.80 14.72 -2.45
N VAL A 101 6.78 13.43 -2.83
CA VAL A 101 6.02 12.97 -4.01
C VAL A 101 4.55 12.76 -3.68
N PHE A 102 4.24 12.35 -2.45
CA PHE A 102 2.87 12.14 -1.99
C PHE A 102 2.57 12.95 -0.72
N GLY A 103 1.36 13.50 -0.66
CA GLY A 103 0.88 14.21 0.51
C GLY A 103 0.39 13.26 1.60
N HIS A 104 -0.24 12.14 1.22
CA HIS A 104 -0.92 11.23 2.16
C HIS A 104 -0.73 9.74 1.86
N VAL A 105 -0.79 8.92 2.92
CA VAL A 105 -0.96 7.46 2.90
C VAL A 105 -2.36 7.14 3.38
N ARG A 106 -3.18 6.53 2.52
CA ARG A 106 -4.57 6.14 2.85
C ARG A 106 -4.70 4.64 2.99
N VAL A 107 -5.44 4.22 4.00
CA VAL A 107 -5.87 2.84 4.19
C VAL A 107 -7.29 2.75 4.76
N ASN A 108 -8.05 1.75 4.31
CA ASN A 108 -9.27 1.31 5.00
C ASN A 108 -8.91 0.15 5.94
N ASP A 109 -8.79 0.43 7.23
CA ASP A 109 -8.35 -0.51 8.23
C ASP A 109 -9.53 -1.35 8.76
N LEU A 110 -9.68 -2.54 8.17
CA LEU A 110 -10.63 -3.56 8.58
C LEU A 110 -10.04 -4.56 9.60
N SER A 111 -8.87 -4.30 10.17
CA SER A 111 -8.27 -5.17 11.19
C SER A 111 -9.06 -5.11 12.49
N LYS A 112 -9.02 -6.20 13.28
CA LYS A 112 -9.61 -6.22 14.61
C LYS A 112 -8.86 -5.28 15.54
N TYR A 113 -9.56 -4.72 16.52
CA TYR A 113 -8.92 -4.06 17.66
C TYR A 113 -8.02 -5.03 18.42
N LEU A 114 -6.85 -4.53 18.81
CA LEU A 114 -5.91 -5.21 19.70
C LEU A 114 -6.23 -4.85 21.16
N ASN A 115 -5.54 -5.50 22.10
CA ASN A 115 -5.79 -5.37 23.55
C ASN A 115 -5.60 -3.94 24.08
N ASP A 116 -4.85 -3.10 23.37
CA ASP A 116 -4.60 -1.70 23.72
C ASP A 116 -5.65 -0.73 23.15
N GLY A 117 -6.72 -1.26 22.55
CA GLY A 117 -7.79 -0.48 21.96
C GLY A 117 -7.45 0.12 20.59
N ARG A 118 -6.29 -0.20 20.02
CA ARG A 118 -5.87 0.26 18.69
C ARG A 118 -5.98 -0.85 17.66
N ARG A 119 -6.22 -0.48 16.40
CA ARG A 119 -6.12 -1.37 15.25
C ARG A 119 -4.70 -1.41 14.71
N TRP A 120 -4.41 -2.39 13.86
CA TRP A 120 -3.05 -2.64 13.39
C TRP A 120 -2.46 -1.45 12.61
N TRP A 121 -3.23 -0.76 11.77
CA TRP A 121 -2.68 0.36 11.00
C TRP A 121 -2.39 1.59 11.85
N GLU A 122 -3.05 1.74 12.99
CA GLU A 122 -2.73 2.82 13.94
C GLU A 122 -1.35 2.60 14.57
N HIS A 123 -0.97 1.34 14.82
CA HIS A 123 0.39 0.98 15.23
C HIS A 123 1.43 1.24 14.14
N VAL A 124 1.09 0.90 12.89
CA VAL A 124 1.96 1.19 11.74
C VAL A 124 2.15 2.70 11.61
N ALA A 125 1.07 3.48 11.62
CA ALA A 125 1.13 4.93 11.50
C ALA A 125 1.97 5.58 12.60
N CYS A 126 1.89 5.08 13.84
CA CYS A 126 2.74 5.56 14.93
C CYS A 126 4.24 5.33 14.65
N ASN A 127 4.62 4.17 14.08
CA ASN A 127 6.02 3.85 13.75
C ASN A 127 6.53 4.53 12.48
N TYR A 128 5.62 5.08 11.68
CA TYR A 128 5.89 5.78 10.43
C TYR A 128 5.27 7.19 10.47
N SER A 129 5.54 7.90 11.57
CA SER A 129 5.01 9.25 11.86
C SER A 129 5.47 10.35 10.91
N ASP A 130 6.46 10.04 10.06
CA ASP A 130 6.96 10.91 8.99
C ASP A 130 5.98 11.04 7.80
N PHE A 131 4.95 10.17 7.72
CA PHE A 131 3.89 10.28 6.73
C PHE A 131 2.61 10.88 7.31
N ASN A 132 1.83 11.54 6.46
CA ASN A 132 0.47 11.95 6.80
C ASN A 132 -0.50 10.80 6.50
N TRP A 133 -1.09 10.22 7.54
CA TRP A 133 -1.97 9.05 7.43
C TRP A 133 -3.45 9.45 7.37
N ILE A 134 -4.19 8.77 6.50
CA ILE A 134 -5.66 8.77 6.46
C ILE A 134 -6.11 7.33 6.69
N ILE A 135 -6.56 7.03 7.92
CA ILE A 135 -7.07 5.72 8.31
C ILE A 135 -8.60 5.80 8.40
N THR A 136 -9.28 4.94 7.65
CA THR A 136 -10.76 4.80 7.64
C THR A 136 -11.15 3.40 8.13
N HIS A 137 -12.42 3.18 8.48
CA HIS A 137 -12.91 1.90 9.03
C HIS A 137 -14.24 1.48 8.39
N ASP A 138 -14.40 1.79 7.10
CA ASP A 138 -15.66 1.63 6.39
C ASP A 138 -15.88 0.14 6.06
N GLU A 139 -16.86 -0.49 6.72
CA GLU A 139 -17.25 -1.89 6.49
C GLU A 139 -18.08 -2.07 5.18
N GLU A 140 -18.35 -0.98 4.46
CA GLU A 140 -19.19 -1.02 3.26
C GLU A 140 -18.56 -1.83 2.11
N THR A 141 -19.37 -2.77 1.64
CA THR A 141 -19.16 -3.75 0.58
C THR A 141 -18.32 -3.26 -0.59
N THR A 142 -17.29 -4.04 -0.93
CA THR A 142 -16.68 -4.10 -2.25
C THR A 142 -17.75 -4.29 -3.34
N HIS A 143 -18.30 -3.19 -3.84
CA HIS A 143 -19.03 -3.14 -5.10
C HIS A 143 -18.18 -2.42 -6.13
N PHE A 144 -17.17 -3.12 -6.64
CA PHE A 144 -16.74 -2.89 -8.02
C PHE A 144 -17.47 -3.91 -8.87
N SER A 145 -18.66 -3.53 -9.33
CA SER A 145 -19.29 -4.15 -10.49
C SER A 145 -18.35 -4.02 -11.69
N LYS A 146 -18.28 -5.13 -12.43
CA LYS A 146 -17.49 -5.43 -13.64
C LYS A 146 -17.13 -4.24 -14.55
#